data_AF-A0A940UE96-F1
#
_entry.id   AF-A0A940UE96-F1
#
_cell.length_a   1.000
_cell.length_b   1.000
_cell.length_c   1.000
_cell.angle_alpha   90.00
_cell.angle_beta   90.00
_cell.angle_gamma   90.00
#
_symmetry.space_group_name_H-M   'P 1'
#
loop_
_entity.id
_entity.type
_entity.pdbx_description
1 polymer ?
#
loop_
_entity_poly.entity_id
_entity_poly.type
_entity_poly.pdbx_seq_one_letter_code
_entity_poly.pdbx_strand_id
1 'polypeptide(L)' 'GYSSDADTRTVDTHITRLRSKLGEAGEMIRTVRGYGYKLELL' A
#
# COMPACT_ATOMS: atom_id res chain seq x y z
N GLY A 1 5.98 10.69 19.72
CA GLY A 1 4.73 10.35 19.01
C GLY A 1 5.05 10.29 17.55
N TYR A 2 4.92 9.14 16.91
CA TYR A 2 5.15 9.01 15.47
C TYR A 2 4.00 9.70 14.75
N SER A 3 4.30 10.85 14.16
CA SER A 3 3.36 11.70 13.43
C SER A 3 2.93 10.98 12.16
N SER A 4 1.86 10.20 12.23
CA SER A 4 1.36 9.33 11.16
C SER A 4 0.96 10.09 9.89
N ASP A 5 0.60 11.36 9.99
CA ASP A 5 0.08 12.14 8.86
C ASP A 5 1.14 12.48 7.79
N ALA A 6 2.42 12.55 8.19
CA ALA A 6 3.51 12.78 7.25
C ALA A 6 3.92 11.52 6.48
N ASP A 7 3.68 10.33 7.06
CA ASP A 7 4.10 9.04 6.51
C ASP A 7 3.04 8.44 5.56
N THR A 8 1.77 8.83 5.65
CA THR A 8 0.75 8.23 4.77
C THR A 8 0.98 8.56 3.28
N ARG A 9 1.47 9.77 2.96
CA ARG A 9 1.78 10.17 1.57
C ARG A 9 2.99 9.41 1.00
N THR A 10 3.95 9.03 1.86
CA THR A 10 5.07 8.18 1.45
C THR A 10 4.55 6.76 1.23
N VAL A 11 3.73 6.22 2.13
CA VAL A 11 3.14 4.88 2.03
C VAL A 11 2.39 4.68 0.71
N ASP A 12 1.51 5.60 0.30
CA ASP A 12 0.77 5.48 -0.97
C ASP A 12 1.71 5.42 -2.20
N THR A 13 2.76 6.26 -2.18
CA THR A 13 3.78 6.27 -3.24
C THR A 13 4.56 4.96 -3.24
N HIS A 14 4.92 4.44 -2.06
CA HIS A 14 5.63 3.18 -1.92
C HIS A 14 4.78 1.99 -2.37
N ILE A 15 3.49 1.95 -2.02
CA ILE A 15 2.58 0.90 -2.45
C ILE A 15 2.36 0.94 -3.96
N THR A 16 2.23 2.13 -4.55
CA THR A 16 2.11 2.27 -6.01
C THR A 16 3.35 1.74 -6.73
N ARG A 17 4.55 2.12 -6.26
CA ARG A 17 5.82 1.62 -6.81
C ARG A 17 5.98 0.11 -6.59
N LEU A 18 5.57 -0.40 -5.43
CA LEU A 18 5.66 -1.81 -5.09
C LEU A 18 4.76 -2.66 -6.00
N ARG A 19 3.49 -2.27 -6.18
CA ARG A 19 2.57 -2.95 -7.11
C ARG A 19 3.14 -2.99 -8.53
N SER A 20 3.69 -1.87 -9.01
CA SER A 20 4.33 -1.81 -10.33
C SER A 20 5.54 -2.76 -10.46
N LYS A 21 6.38 -2.89 -9.42
CA LYS A 21 7.53 -3.79 -9.42
C LYS A 21 7.15 -5.27 -9.32
N LEU A 22 6.02 -5.58 -8.71
CA LEU A 22 5.53 -6.96 -8.53
C LEU A 22 4.76 -7.50 -9.74
N GLY A 23 4.37 -6.64 -10.70
CA GLY A 23 3.56 -7.06 -11.84
C GLY A 23 2.21 -7.64 -11.38
N GLU A 24 1.82 -8.79 -11.94
CA GLU A 24 0.57 -9.50 -11.59
C GLU A 24 0.46 -9.80 -10.09
N ALA A 25 1.58 -10.11 -9.43
CA ALA A 25 1.58 -10.35 -7.97
C ALA A 25 1.21 -9.11 -7.15
N GLY A 26 1.28 -7.91 -7.74
CA GLY A 26 0.86 -6.66 -7.13
C GLY A 26 -0.64 -6.60 -6.85
N GLU A 27 -1.46 -7.39 -7.56
CA GLU A 27 -2.92 -7.44 -7.37
C GLU A 27 -3.32 -7.98 -5.98
N MET A 28 -2.44 -8.73 -5.33
CA MET A 28 -2.64 -9.23 -3.95
C MET A 28 -2.63 -8.11 -2.91
N ILE A 29 -2.05 -6.95 -3.21
CA ILE A 29 -2.02 -5.80 -2.30
C ILE A 29 -3.31 -4.99 -2.50
N ARG A 30 -4.29 -5.14 -1.61
CA ARG A 30 -5.58 -4.43 -1.66
C ARG A 30 -5.62 -3.21 -0.75
N THR A 31 -6.32 -2.17 -1.21
CA THR A 31 -6.61 -0.97 -0.41
C THR A 31 -7.84 -1.20 0.46
N VAL A 32 -7.71 -0.94 1.75
CA VAL A 32 -8.80 -0.90 2.74
C VAL A 32 -9.05 0.57 3.08
N ARG A 33 -10.14 1.14 2.53
CA ARG A 33 -10.45 2.57 2.68
C ARG A 33 -10.56 2.97 4.15
N GLY A 34 -9.84 4.02 4.54
CA GLY A 34 -9.80 4.52 5.92
C GLY A 34 -8.85 3.76 6.85
N TYR A 35 -8.19 2.70 6.38
CA TYR A 35 -7.29 1.88 7.19
C TYR A 35 -5.88 1.75 6.59
N GLY A 36 -5.77 1.53 5.27
CA GLY A 36 -4.48 1.36 4.59
C GLY A 36 -4.50 0.21 3.59
N TYR A 37 -3.58 -0.74 3.73
CA TYR A 37 -3.32 -1.80 2.75
C TYR A 37 -3.24 -3.17 3.42
N LYS A 38 -3.72 -4.20 2.73
CA LYS A 38 -3.60 -5.61 3.17
C LYS A 38 -3.11 -6.49 2.03
N LEU A 39 -2.47 -7.60 2.39
CA LEU A 39 -2.26 -8.71 1.46
C LEU A 39 -3.48 -9.63 1.52
N GLU A 40 -3.99 -9.98 0.35
CA GLU A 40 -5.09 -10.92 0.17
C GLU A 40 -4.68 -11.86 -0.96
N LEU A 41 -4.50 -13.15 -0.63
CA LEU A 41 -4.30 -14.20 -1.62
C LEU A 41 -5.64 -14.43 -2.33
N LEU A 42 -5.60 -14.53 -3.66
CA LEU A 42 -6.76 -14.95 -4.46
C LEU A 42 -7.14 -16.40 -4.15
#